data_AF-A0A0B1TTG7-F1
#
_entry.id   AF-A0A0B1TTG7-F1
#
_cell.length_a   1.000
_cell.length_b   1.000
_cell.length_c   1.000
_cell.angle_alpha   90.00
_cell.angle_beta   90.00
_cell.angle_gamma   90.00
#
_symmetry.space_group_name_H-M   'P 1'
#
loop_
_entity.id
_entity.type
_entity.pdbx_description
1 polymer ?
#
loop_
_entity_poly.entity_id
_entity_poly.type
_entity_poly.pdbx_seq_one_letter_code
_entity_poly.pdbx_strand_id
1 'polypeptide(L)'
;MLKDSISILANCCNYSITACLKLTAQRIAFTHIAVRIFESGTLRQDCKTSMARLVANMCAHKESAMCIASNPSLVDRLVLLLESDDNSAIQALRTIRGLIACTYIKVCSHSLWYTLQEHIAFHMHRRLSISR
;
A
#
# COMPACT_ATOMS: atom_id res chain seq x y z
N MET A 1 -0.15 -21.79 -1.85
CA MET A 1 0.65 -21.40 -3.04
C MET A 1 0.73 -19.89 -3.21
N LEU A 2 -0.33 -19.17 -3.63
CA LEU A 2 -0.23 -17.72 -3.87
C LEU A 2 0.24 -16.92 -2.63
N LYS A 3 -0.37 -17.16 -1.46
CA LYS A 3 0.04 -16.55 -0.19
C LYS A 3 1.53 -16.77 0.09
N ASP A 4 2.03 -17.98 -0.15
CA ASP A 4 3.41 -18.37 0.18
C ASP A 4 4.38 -17.64 -0.73
N SER A 5 4.08 -17.58 -2.04
CA SER A 5 4.83 -16.78 -3.01
C SER A 5 4.87 -15.30 -2.63
N ILE A 6 3.73 -14.71 -2.27
CA ILE A 6 3.67 -13.30 -1.80
C ILE A 6 4.50 -13.13 -0.52
N SER A 7 4.45 -14.10 0.38
CA SER A 7 5.16 -14.03 1.66
C SER A 7 6.68 -14.11 1.49
N ILE A 8 7.16 -14.92 0.55
CA ILE A 8 8.57 -14.99 0.15
C ILE A 8 8.99 -13.65 -0.45
N LEU A 9 8.23 -13.11 -1.41
CA LEU A 9 8.50 -11.82 -2.01
C LEU A 9 8.55 -10.70 -0.97
N ALA A 10 7.62 -10.70 -0.01
CA ALA A 10 7.59 -9.73 1.07
C ALA A 10 8.86 -9.80 1.93
N ASN A 11 9.37 -11.00 2.21
CA ASN A 11 10.63 -11.18 2.93
C ASN A 11 11.81 -10.68 2.08
N CYS A 12 11.87 -10.99 0.79
CA CYS A 12 12.90 -10.45 -0.10
C CYS A 12 12.89 -8.92 -0.11
N CYS A 13 11.71 -8.29 -0.23
CA CYS A 13 11.56 -6.84 -0.21
C CYS A 13 11.86 -6.21 1.16
N ASN A 14 11.84 -6.98 2.24
CA ASN A 14 12.21 -6.48 3.56
C ASN A 14 13.73 -6.25 3.68
N TYR A 15 14.54 -7.04 2.96
CA TYR A 15 16.00 -7.04 3.09
C TYR A 15 16.74 -6.56 1.84
N SER A 16 16.07 -6.50 0.68
CA SER A 16 16.71 -6.20 -0.60
C SER A 16 15.96 -5.13 -1.38
N ILE A 17 16.58 -3.95 -1.47
CA ILE A 17 16.12 -2.88 -2.37
C ILE A 17 16.08 -3.35 -3.84
N THR A 18 17.04 -4.18 -4.26
CA THR A 18 17.07 -4.75 -5.61
C THR A 18 15.84 -5.61 -5.90
N ALA A 19 15.34 -6.37 -4.91
CA ALA A 19 14.10 -7.13 -5.06
C ALA A 19 12.89 -6.19 -5.24
N CYS A 20 12.80 -5.12 -4.45
CA CYS A 20 11.77 -4.08 -4.59
C CYS A 20 11.79 -3.45 -5.99
N LEU A 21 12.98 -3.08 -6.47
CA LEU A 21 13.15 -2.46 -7.79
C LEU A 21 12.79 -3.41 -8.93
N LYS A 22 13.19 -4.69 -8.84
CA LYS A 22 12.84 -5.72 -9.84
C LYS A 22 11.33 -5.95 -9.92
N LEU A 23 10.63 -5.95 -8.79
CA LEU A 23 9.15 -6.04 -8.78
C LEU A 23 8.51 -4.80 -9.42
N THR A 24 9.13 -3.63 -9.32
CA THR A 24 8.66 -2.42 -9.98
C THR A 24 9.16 -2.23 -11.41
N ALA A 25 10.08 -3.07 -11.91
CA ALA A 25 10.62 -2.95 -13.26
C ALA A 25 9.52 -3.10 -14.33
N GLN A 26 8.51 -3.92 -14.06
CA GLN A 26 7.26 -3.99 -14.82
C GLN A 26 6.14 -3.25 -14.06
N ARG A 27 6.28 -1.92 -13.92
CA ARG A 27 5.45 -1.03 -13.07
C ARG A 27 3.94 -1.34 -13.06
N ILE A 28 3.38 -1.63 -14.24
CA ILE A 28 1.95 -1.89 -14.44
C ILE A 28 1.57 -3.30 -13.93
N ALA A 29 2.43 -4.30 -14.10
CA ALA A 29 2.09 -5.68 -13.73
C ALA A 29 1.89 -5.83 -12.22
N PHE A 30 2.80 -5.30 -11.40
CA PHE A 30 2.72 -5.47 -9.95
C PHE A 30 1.51 -4.76 -9.34
N THR A 31 1.33 -3.46 -9.63
CA THR A 31 0.29 -2.65 -8.99
C THR A 31 -1.11 -3.15 -9.32
N HIS A 32 -1.35 -3.58 -10.57
CA HIS A 32 -2.61 -4.19 -10.98
C HIS A 32 -2.85 -5.57 -10.33
N ILE A 33 -1.79 -6.38 -10.12
CA ILE A 33 -1.92 -7.65 -9.39
C ILE A 33 -2.31 -7.38 -7.93
N ALA A 34 -1.69 -6.41 -7.27
CA ALA A 34 -2.01 -6.04 -5.89
C ALA A 34 -3.47 -5.57 -5.75
N VAL A 35 -3.96 -4.71 -6.66
CA VAL A 35 -5.37 -4.29 -6.70
C VAL A 35 -6.30 -5.50 -6.80
N ARG A 36 -6.06 -6.39 -7.78
CA ARG A 36 -6.89 -7.59 -7.97
C ARG A 36 -6.91 -8.50 -6.74
N ILE A 37 -5.80 -8.59 -6.00
CA ILE A 37 -5.74 -9.37 -4.77
C ILE A 37 -6.58 -8.74 -3.66
N PHE A 38 -6.53 -7.42 -3.49
CA PHE A 38 -7.34 -6.73 -2.49
C PHE A 38 -8.83 -6.77 -2.80
N GLU A 39 -9.20 -6.63 -4.07
CA GLU A 39 -10.59 -6.66 -4.55
C GLU A 39 -11.19 -8.06 -4.60
N SER A 40 -10.37 -9.11 -4.60
CA SER A 40 -10.86 -10.48 -4.68
C SER A 40 -11.68 -10.84 -3.43
N GLY A 41 -12.96 -11.20 -3.63
CA GLY A 41 -13.82 -11.75 -2.59
C GLY A 41 -13.53 -13.21 -2.24
N THR A 42 -12.78 -13.93 -3.08
CA THR A 42 -12.47 -15.36 -2.90
C THR A 42 -11.16 -15.60 -2.18
N LEU A 43 -10.26 -14.61 -2.16
CA LEU A 43 -8.99 -14.72 -1.46
C LEU A 43 -9.15 -14.52 0.04
N ARG A 44 -8.55 -15.45 0.80
CA ARG A 44 -8.49 -15.38 2.26
C ARG A 44 -7.79 -14.10 2.73
N GLN A 45 -8.24 -13.60 3.88
CA GLN A 45 -7.70 -12.38 4.49
C GLN A 45 -6.19 -12.45 4.73
N ASP A 46 -5.67 -13.60 5.17
CA ASP A 46 -4.23 -13.82 5.34
C ASP A 46 -3.41 -13.55 4.07
N CYS A 47 -3.98 -13.83 2.89
CA CYS A 47 -3.33 -13.54 1.61
C CYS A 47 -3.26 -12.03 1.36
N LYS A 48 -4.35 -11.31 1.65
CA LYS A 48 -4.43 -9.85 1.56
C LYS A 48 -3.48 -9.19 2.55
N THR A 49 -3.39 -9.69 3.79
CA THR A 49 -2.41 -9.23 4.79
C THR A 49 -0.98 -9.44 4.30
N SER A 50 -0.65 -10.61 3.73
CA SER A 50 0.68 -10.85 3.14
C SER A 50 0.98 -9.89 1.99
N MET A 51 -0.02 -9.58 1.14
CA MET A 51 0.14 -8.61 0.06
C MET A 51 0.35 -7.19 0.59
N ALA A 52 -0.46 -6.77 1.58
CA ALA A 52 -0.29 -5.46 2.24
C ALA A 52 1.10 -5.33 2.87
N ARG A 53 1.63 -6.41 3.48
CA ARG A 53 3.00 -6.45 4.01
C ARG A 53 4.05 -6.29 2.91
N LEU A 54 3.89 -6.95 1.77
CA LEU A 54 4.78 -6.79 0.61
C LEU A 54 4.79 -5.33 0.14
N VAL A 55 3.62 -4.74 -0.08
CA VAL A 55 3.49 -3.35 -0.52
C VAL A 55 4.09 -2.39 0.51
N ALA A 56 3.89 -2.63 1.80
CA ALA A 56 4.50 -1.83 2.88
C ALA A 56 6.03 -1.87 2.82
N ASN A 57 6.61 -3.06 2.63
CA ASN A 57 8.06 -3.22 2.54
C ASN A 57 8.63 -2.52 1.30
N MET A 58 7.91 -2.57 0.17
CA MET A 58 8.30 -1.82 -1.03
C MET A 58 8.25 -0.31 -0.81
N CYS A 59 7.28 0.19 -0.03
CA CYS A 59 7.14 1.61 0.27
C CYS A 59 8.22 2.15 1.24
N ALA A 60 9.11 1.30 1.76
CA ALA A 60 10.31 1.74 2.47
C ALA A 60 11.36 2.37 1.53
N HIS A 61 11.23 2.19 0.21
CA HIS A 61 12.16 2.72 -0.79
C HIS A 61 11.47 3.68 -1.75
N LYS A 62 12.08 4.85 -1.97
CA LYS A 62 11.48 5.97 -2.73
C LYS A 62 10.99 5.58 -4.12
N GLU A 63 11.82 4.88 -4.91
CA GLU A 63 11.45 4.52 -6.29
C GLU A 63 10.26 3.56 -6.33
N SER A 64 10.27 2.55 -5.46
CA SER A 64 9.16 1.61 -5.36
C SER A 64 7.90 2.28 -4.80
N ALA A 65 8.03 3.14 -3.79
CA ALA A 65 6.94 3.95 -3.26
C ALA A 65 6.30 4.84 -4.36
N MET A 66 7.11 5.48 -5.21
CA MET A 66 6.60 6.26 -6.35
C MET A 66 5.83 5.39 -7.35
N CYS A 67 6.29 4.16 -7.60
CA CYS A 67 5.55 3.21 -8.44
C CYS A 67 4.18 2.87 -7.85
N ILE A 68 4.10 2.64 -6.54
CA ILE A 68 2.83 2.39 -5.83
C ILE A 68 1.93 3.62 -5.90
N ALA A 69 2.45 4.81 -5.57
CA ALA A 69 1.71 6.07 -5.61
C ALA A 69 1.18 6.43 -7.01
N SER A 70 1.85 5.96 -8.07
CA SER A 70 1.40 6.19 -9.45
C SER A 70 0.15 5.40 -9.84
N ASN A 71 -0.34 4.49 -8.99
CA ASN A 71 -1.59 3.75 -9.19
C ASN A 71 -2.62 4.15 -8.12
N PRO A 72 -3.50 5.12 -8.40
CA PRO A 72 -4.49 5.62 -7.44
C PRO A 72 -5.42 4.52 -6.92
N SER A 73 -5.84 3.58 -7.78
CA SER A 73 -6.71 2.48 -7.38
C SER A 73 -6.06 1.61 -6.30
N LEU A 74 -4.74 1.38 -6.38
CA LEU A 74 -4.02 0.65 -5.33
C LEU A 74 -4.00 1.44 -4.02
N VAL A 75 -3.78 2.75 -4.09
CA VAL A 75 -3.80 3.65 -2.91
C VAL A 75 -5.19 3.64 -2.26
N ASP A 76 -6.27 3.74 -3.03
CA ASP A 76 -7.63 3.70 -2.51
C ASP A 76 -7.93 2.37 -1.81
N ARG A 77 -7.50 1.24 -2.39
CA ARG A 77 -7.65 -0.08 -1.73
C ARG A 77 -6.84 -0.18 -0.44
N LEU A 78 -5.67 0.42 -0.37
CA LEU A 78 -4.87 0.48 0.87
C LEU A 78 -5.56 1.36 1.92
N VAL A 79 -6.21 2.45 1.54
CA VAL A 79 -6.98 3.29 2.46
C VAL A 79 -8.18 2.51 3.00
N LEU A 80 -8.92 1.79 2.15
CA LEU A 80 -10.03 0.94 2.58
C LEU A 80 -9.59 -0.18 3.54
N LEU A 81 -8.38 -0.71 3.37
CA LEU A 81 -7.82 -1.69 4.32
C LEU A 81 -7.59 -1.13 5.72
N LEU A 82 -7.53 0.20 5.91
CA LEU A 82 -7.48 0.80 7.24
C LEU A 82 -8.78 0.60 8.03
N GLU A 83 -9.88 0.28 7.37
CA GLU A 83 -11.17 -0.01 8.02
C GLU A 83 -11.25 -1.46 8.52
N SER A 84 -10.25 -2.30 8.23
CA SER A 84 -10.19 -3.69 8.72
C SER A 84 -9.70 -3.77 10.17
N ASP A 85 -10.22 -4.71 10.95
CA ASP A 85 -9.82 -4.95 12.36
C ASP A 85 -8.65 -5.92 12.51
N ASP A 86 -7.99 -6.29 11.41
CA ASP A 86 -6.90 -7.24 11.39
C ASP A 86 -5.53 -6.61 11.06
N ASN A 87 -4.50 -7.45 11.04
CA ASN A 87 -3.12 -7.03 10.78
C ASN A 87 -2.92 -6.31 9.43
N SER A 88 -3.83 -6.45 8.47
CA SER A 88 -3.80 -5.72 7.19
C SER A 88 -3.92 -4.21 7.39
N ALA A 89 -4.70 -3.73 8.37
CA ALA A 89 -4.79 -2.31 8.67
C ALA A 89 -3.44 -1.74 9.17
N ILE A 90 -2.70 -2.52 9.97
CA ILE A 90 -1.35 -2.15 10.41
C ILE A 90 -0.41 -2.04 9.20
N GLN A 91 -0.47 -2.99 8.28
CA GLN A 91 0.36 -2.96 7.06
C GLN A 91 -0.04 -1.83 6.11
N ALA A 92 -1.34 -1.56 5.97
CA ALA A 92 -1.86 -0.43 5.20
C ALA A 92 -1.38 0.91 5.78
N LEU A 93 -1.44 1.08 7.10
CA LEU A 93 -0.93 2.27 7.77
C LEU A 93 0.58 2.45 7.55
N ARG A 94 1.37 1.36 7.69
CA ARG A 94 2.80 1.38 7.37
C ARG A 94 3.06 1.80 5.92
N THR A 95 2.25 1.28 5.00
CA THR A 95 2.33 1.64 3.57
C THR A 95 2.10 3.13 3.37
N ILE A 96 0.99 3.66 3.89
CA ILE A 96 0.61 5.08 3.74
C ILE A 96 1.69 5.99 4.34
N ARG A 97 2.24 5.64 5.51
CA ARG A 97 3.37 6.38 6.11
C ARG A 97 4.60 6.39 5.20
N GLY A 98 4.95 5.24 4.61
CA GLY A 98 6.05 5.13 3.66
C GLY A 98 5.82 5.96 2.40
N LEU A 99 4.59 5.94 1.86
CA LEU A 99 4.21 6.78 0.72
C LEU A 99 4.38 8.25 1.05
N ILE A 100 3.80 8.74 2.15
CA ILE A 100 3.91 10.15 2.57
C ILE A 100 5.38 10.54 2.73
N ALA A 101 6.19 9.73 3.43
CA ALA A 101 7.61 10.02 3.62
C ALA A 101 8.39 10.11 2.28
N CYS A 102 8.04 9.26 1.31
CA CYS A 102 8.71 9.24 0.01
C CYS A 102 8.18 10.29 -0.97
N THR A 103 6.91 10.70 -0.86
CA THR A 103 6.29 11.72 -1.70
C THR A 103 6.57 13.13 -1.20
N TYR A 104 6.75 13.36 0.10
CA TYR A 104 7.11 14.67 0.67
C TYR A 104 8.39 15.27 0.06
N ILE A 105 9.31 14.42 -0.41
CA ILE A 105 10.55 14.84 -1.08
C ILE A 105 10.28 15.39 -2.51
N LYS A 106 9.05 15.31 -3.01
CA LYS A 106 8.65 15.78 -4.36
C LYS A 106 7.36 16.62 -4.38
N VAL A 107 6.84 17.08 -3.24
CA VAL A 107 5.65 17.97 -3.20
C VAL A 107 6.08 19.45 -3.41
N CYS A 108 6.76 19.69 -4.53
CA CYS A 108 6.64 20.96 -5.25
C CYS A 108 5.59 20.84 -6.39
N SER A 109 4.80 19.76 -6.42
CA SER A 109 3.78 19.49 -7.45
C SER A 109 2.41 19.31 -6.79
N HIS A 110 1.54 20.29 -7.03
CA HIS A 110 0.45 20.73 -6.15
C HIS A 110 -0.82 19.84 -6.12
N SER A 111 -0.98 18.81 -6.95
CA SER A 111 -2.30 18.16 -7.14
C SER A 111 -2.56 16.87 -6.33
N LEU A 112 -1.55 16.03 -6.12
CA LEU A 112 -1.72 14.74 -5.42
C LEU A 112 -1.87 14.88 -3.89
N TRP A 113 -1.38 16.00 -3.33
CA TRP A 113 -1.45 16.26 -1.90
C TRP A 113 -2.88 16.53 -1.42
N TYR A 114 -3.69 17.27 -2.19
CA TYR A 114 -5.06 17.58 -1.81
C TYR A 114 -5.92 16.32 -1.75
N THR A 115 -5.84 15.44 -2.75
CA THR A 115 -6.64 14.20 -2.76
C THR A 115 -6.25 13.25 -1.62
N LEU A 116 -4.95 13.13 -1.32
CA LEU A 116 -4.50 12.28 -0.21
C LEU A 116 -4.86 12.87 1.15
N GLN A 117 -4.73 14.19 1.31
CA GLN A 117 -5.04 14.88 2.56
C GLN A 117 -6.55 14.89 2.83
N GLU A 118 -7.38 15.09 1.81
CA GLU A 118 -8.85 15.01 1.92
C GLU A 118 -9.32 13.60 2.27
N HIS A 119 -8.81 12.56 1.59
CA HIS A 119 -9.17 11.18 1.91
C HIS A 119 -8.71 10.76 3.31
N ILE A 120 -7.48 11.13 3.72
CA ILE A 120 -6.98 10.81 5.07
C ILE A 120 -7.74 11.60 6.13
N ALA A 121 -8.01 12.88 5.92
CA ALA A 121 -8.78 13.71 6.85
C ALA A 121 -10.21 13.20 7.00
N PHE A 122 -10.85 12.79 5.90
CA PHE A 122 -12.19 12.20 5.89
C PHE A 122 -12.24 10.91 6.71
N HIS A 123 -11.33 9.97 6.48
CA HIS A 123 -11.31 8.70 7.23
C HIS A 123 -10.90 8.87 8.69
N MET A 124 -9.97 9.79 9.01
CA MET A 124 -9.60 10.11 10.40
C MET A 124 -10.76 10.76 11.16
N HIS A 125 -11.50 11.68 10.52
CA HIS A 125 -12.65 12.31 11.14
C HIS A 125 -13.77 11.31 11.41
N ARG A 126 -14.01 10.37 10.49
CA ARG A 126 -15.02 9.31 10.65
C ARG A 126 -14.73 8.41 11.86
N ARG A 127 -13.47 8.09 12.14
CA ARG A 127 -13.07 7.34 13.35
C ARG A 127 -13.32 8.10 14.66
N LEU A 128 -13.14 9.42 14.67
CA LEU A 128 -13.41 10.23 15.87
C LEU A 128 -14.91 10.38 16.17
N SER A 129 -15.76 10.30 15.13
CA SER A 129 -17.21 10.42 15.26
C SER A 129 -17.90 9.11 15.68
N ILE A 130 -17.25 7.96 15.48
CA ILE A 130 -17.79 6.63 15.86
C ILE A 130 -17.42 6.26 17.31
N SER A 131 -16.45 6.96 17.91
CA SER A 131 -16.06 6.80 19.33
C SER A 131 -16.82 7.73 20.29
N ARG A 132 -18.04 8.18 19.93
CA ARG A 132 -18.94 8.96 20.80
C ARG A 132 -20.30 8.29 20.91
#